data_AF-A0A7I7TEM2-F1
#
_entry.id   AF-A0A7I7TEM2-F1
#
_cell.length_a   1.000
_cell.length_b   1.000
_cell.length_c   1.000
_cell.angle_alpha   90.00
_cell.angle_beta   90.00
_cell.angle_gamma   90.00
#
_symmetry.space_group_name_H-M   'P 1'
#
loop_
_entity.id
_entity.type
_entity.pdbx_description
1 polymer ?
#
loop_
_entity_poly.entity_id
_entity_poly.type
_entity_poly.pdbx_seq_one_letter_code
_entity_poly.pdbx_strand_id
1 'polypeptide(L)'
;MLGRYIEEAQAQAKCIEAAAESLHPGAIARLRVDPLGELRNWEDLAVIEIDESLDSSACSVAGSYQPNPPTLVVTKSLSPARRGFTALHELGHHLQQTDIGLGNAVFGYSDPDQFEEEACDAFAAGVLLPDEELRARIGPRGPTAQDVVDVYHVHSSASREACCVWAARHLQGAGVVVLLDSAGVVRFAAPKSFIPPAKDSDQSRTPLIEAALRNRDSGASRDETFVIYRNGTTSDTMYGQARWFDANYLVAVLARDNVAWKSLALPRPHSGNPGSPRWWTCETCDDSFSVAERCSRCGEPQCTNGHCGCHAKRAAKDKTCPRCSFVLHPSRFDEGSEVCRDCV
;
A
#
# COMPACT_ATOMS: atom_id res chain seq x y z
N MET A 1 -6.00 4.32 -4.56
CA MET A 1 -7.11 5.27 -4.68
C MET A 1 -6.56 6.66 -4.48
N LEU A 2 -6.78 7.59 -5.39
CA LEU A 2 -6.72 9.01 -5.04
C LEU A 2 -8.07 9.29 -4.40
N GLY A 3 -8.09 9.44 -3.07
CA GLY A 3 -9.32 9.74 -2.33
C GLY A 3 -9.93 11.04 -2.86
N ARG A 4 -11.25 11.14 -2.80
CA ARG A 4 -11.95 12.34 -3.29
C ARG A 4 -11.81 13.51 -2.31
N TYR A 5 -11.63 13.20 -1.03
CA TYR A 5 -11.64 14.17 0.08
C TYR A 5 -10.38 14.05 0.94
N ILE A 6 -9.19 13.92 0.34
CA ILE A 6 -7.96 13.59 1.08
C ILE A 6 -7.67 14.58 2.21
N GLU A 7 -7.74 15.89 1.95
CA GLU A 7 -7.42 16.90 2.96
C GLU A 7 -8.53 17.03 4.01
N GLU A 8 -9.78 16.96 3.57
CA GLU A 8 -10.95 17.06 4.43
C GLU A 8 -11.08 15.84 5.35
N ALA A 9 -10.83 14.63 4.85
CA ALA A 9 -10.81 13.41 5.62
C ALA A 9 -9.69 13.42 6.67
N GLN A 10 -8.53 14.02 6.35
CA GLN A 10 -7.46 14.21 7.33
C GLN A 10 -7.85 15.20 8.43
N ALA A 11 -8.58 16.27 8.10
CA ALA A 11 -9.10 17.21 9.10
C ALA A 11 -10.14 16.54 9.99
N GLN A 12 -11.08 15.78 9.42
CA GLN A 12 -12.08 15.02 10.16
C GLN A 12 -11.43 13.97 11.07
N ALA A 13 -10.42 13.25 10.59
CA ALA A 13 -9.64 12.30 11.39
C ALA A 13 -9.05 12.95 12.66
N LYS A 14 -8.57 14.20 12.56
CA LYS A 14 -8.08 14.93 13.74
C LYS A 14 -9.20 15.28 14.73
N CYS A 15 -10.40 15.57 14.25
CA CYS A 15 -11.56 15.74 15.11
C CYS A 15 -11.96 14.41 15.78
N ILE A 16 -11.90 13.28 15.07
CA ILE A 16 -12.13 11.94 15.63
C ILE A 16 -11.09 11.62 16.72
N GLU A 17 -9.80 11.88 16.47
CA GLU A 17 -8.74 11.73 17.49
C GLU A 17 -9.03 12.56 18.75
N ALA A 18 -9.44 13.83 18.57
CA ALA A 18 -9.78 14.70 19.70
C ALA A 18 -11.00 14.23 20.48
N ALA A 19 -12.03 13.70 19.80
CA ALA A 19 -13.20 13.13 20.45
C ALA A 19 -12.85 11.88 21.27
N ALA A 20 -12.05 10.97 20.70
CA ALA A 20 -11.55 9.79 21.40
C ALA A 20 -10.78 10.17 22.67
N GLU A 21 -9.86 11.14 22.57
CA GLU A 21 -9.04 11.61 23.69
C GLU A 21 -9.88 12.35 24.75
N SER A 22 -10.96 13.03 24.35
CA SER A 22 -11.89 13.68 25.27
C SER A 22 -12.74 12.69 26.06
N LEU A 23 -13.17 11.59 25.43
CA LEU A 23 -13.96 10.53 26.09
C LEU A 23 -13.07 9.64 26.95
N HIS A 24 -11.89 9.29 26.44
CA HIS A 24 -10.94 8.38 27.07
C HIS A 24 -9.54 9.01 27.13
N PRO A 25 -9.23 9.83 28.15
CA PRO A 25 -7.93 10.50 28.24
C PRO A 25 -6.71 9.57 28.19
N GLY A 26 -5.72 9.93 27.38
CA GLY A 26 -4.52 9.16 27.08
C GLY A 26 -4.75 7.95 26.17
N ALA A 27 -5.97 7.76 25.63
CA ALA A 27 -6.28 6.59 24.81
C ALA A 27 -5.47 6.57 23.52
N ILE A 28 -5.24 7.70 22.84
CA ILE A 28 -4.54 7.71 21.55
C ILE A 28 -3.14 7.09 21.67
N ALA A 29 -2.42 7.39 22.76
CA ALA A 29 -1.10 6.83 23.01
C ALA A 29 -1.15 5.31 23.27
N ARG A 30 -2.19 4.81 23.96
CA ARG A 30 -2.37 3.37 24.25
C ARG A 30 -2.84 2.59 23.02
N LEU A 31 -3.81 3.15 22.28
CA LEU A 31 -4.30 2.64 21.00
C LEU A 31 -3.18 2.48 19.98
N ARG A 32 -2.19 3.38 19.97
CA ARG A 32 -1.02 3.25 19.08
C ARG A 32 -0.20 1.98 19.32
N VAL A 33 -0.12 1.53 20.58
CA VAL A 33 0.69 0.37 20.98
C VAL A 33 -0.09 -0.93 20.80
N ASP A 34 -1.31 -0.99 21.33
CA ASP A 34 -2.19 -2.16 21.23
C ASP A 34 -3.65 -1.73 21.08
N PRO A 35 -4.12 -1.51 19.84
CA PRO A 35 -5.48 -1.02 19.60
C PRO A 35 -6.55 -1.93 20.19
N LEU A 36 -6.44 -3.24 19.94
CA LEU A 36 -7.42 -4.22 20.43
C LEU A 36 -7.35 -4.40 21.94
N GLY A 37 -6.14 -4.42 22.51
CA GLY A 37 -5.97 -4.52 23.97
C GLY A 37 -6.58 -3.33 24.70
N GLU A 38 -6.36 -2.12 24.21
CA GLU A 38 -6.94 -0.90 24.78
C GLU A 38 -8.47 -0.89 24.65
N LEU A 39 -9.01 -1.16 23.45
CA LEU A 39 -10.45 -1.09 23.20
C LEU A 39 -11.27 -2.11 23.99
N ARG A 40 -10.68 -3.26 24.34
CA ARG A 40 -11.34 -4.25 25.21
C ARG A 40 -11.51 -3.77 26.66
N ASN A 41 -10.82 -2.71 27.06
CA ASN A 41 -10.93 -2.15 28.41
C ASN A 41 -12.02 -1.06 28.51
N TRP A 42 -12.64 -0.68 27.39
CA TRP A 42 -13.68 0.34 27.35
C TRP A 42 -15.03 -0.27 27.75
N GLU A 43 -15.78 0.39 28.63
CA GLU A 43 -17.07 -0.12 29.14
C GLU A 43 -18.26 0.24 28.23
N ASP A 44 -18.10 1.29 27.43
CA ASP A 44 -19.07 1.85 26.49
C ASP A 44 -19.06 1.16 25.12
N LEU A 45 -18.13 0.23 24.89
CA LEU A 45 -17.90 -0.41 23.61
C LEU A 45 -17.48 -1.88 23.75
N ALA A 46 -18.13 -2.79 23.03
CA ALA A 46 -17.72 -4.18 22.96
C ALA A 46 -16.81 -4.43 21.75
N VAL A 47 -15.83 -5.32 21.88
CA VAL A 47 -14.98 -5.79 20.75
C VAL A 47 -15.12 -7.29 20.61
N ILE A 48 -15.56 -7.75 19.43
CA ILE A 48 -15.73 -9.17 19.12
C ILE A 48 -14.86 -9.55 17.94
N GLU A 49 -14.07 -10.60 18.13
CA GLU A 49 -13.30 -11.20 17.05
C GLU A 49 -13.98 -12.46 16.51
N ILE A 50 -14.31 -12.45 15.22
CA ILE A 50 -15.00 -13.55 14.55
C ILE A 50 -14.07 -14.32 13.60
N ASP A 51 -14.33 -15.61 13.43
CA ASP A 51 -13.71 -16.39 12.36
C ASP A 51 -14.37 -16.05 11.02
N GLU A 52 -13.61 -16.05 9.93
CA GLU A 52 -14.14 -15.80 8.59
C GLU A 52 -15.05 -16.97 8.18
N SER A 53 -16.37 -16.76 8.20
CA SER A 53 -17.32 -17.82 7.84
C SER A 53 -17.29 -18.06 6.34
N LEU A 54 -17.06 -19.31 5.92
CA LEU A 54 -17.09 -19.75 4.51
C LEU A 54 -18.50 -19.71 3.89
N ASP A 55 -19.54 -19.53 4.69
CA ASP A 55 -20.94 -19.55 4.28
C ASP A 55 -21.63 -18.21 4.57
N SER A 56 -21.58 -17.28 3.60
CA SER A 56 -22.74 -16.50 3.17
C SER A 56 -22.35 -15.47 2.11
N SER A 57 -23.22 -15.33 1.13
CA SER A 57 -23.12 -14.45 -0.02
C SER A 57 -23.37 -12.96 0.31
N ALA A 58 -22.66 -12.38 1.28
CA ALA A 58 -22.72 -10.95 1.53
C ALA A 58 -21.41 -10.43 2.16
N CYS A 59 -20.63 -9.73 1.34
CA CYS A 59 -19.55 -8.81 1.70
C CYS A 59 -18.38 -9.37 2.53
N SER A 60 -17.21 -9.46 1.90
CA SER A 60 -15.91 -9.76 2.52
C SER A 60 -15.42 -8.59 3.39
N VAL A 61 -16.19 -8.19 4.41
CA VAL A 61 -15.83 -7.04 5.24
C VAL A 61 -14.81 -7.47 6.29
N ALA A 62 -13.67 -6.77 6.32
CA ALA A 62 -12.59 -7.04 7.25
C ALA A 62 -12.99 -6.80 8.72
N GLY A 63 -13.98 -5.93 8.93
CA GLY A 63 -14.65 -5.65 10.20
C GLY A 63 -16.04 -5.06 9.97
N SER A 64 -16.77 -4.76 11.03
CA SER A 64 -17.97 -3.92 10.94
C SER A 64 -18.33 -3.35 12.31
N TYR A 65 -18.91 -2.15 12.32
CA TYR A 65 -19.49 -1.54 13.51
C TYR A 65 -21.00 -1.84 13.61
N GLN A 66 -21.43 -2.28 14.79
CA GLN A 66 -22.85 -2.49 15.13
C GLN A 66 -23.24 -1.51 16.25
N PRO A 67 -24.27 -0.66 16.07
CA PRO A 67 -24.57 0.40 17.04
C PRO A 67 -25.39 -0.03 18.26
N ASN A 68 -26.00 -1.23 18.27
CA ASN A 68 -26.88 -1.65 19.37
C ASN A 68 -26.78 -3.15 19.70
N PRO A 69 -26.10 -3.52 20.81
CA PRO A 69 -25.22 -2.65 21.61
C PRO A 69 -23.98 -2.24 20.79
N PRO A 70 -23.31 -1.11 21.11
CA PRO A 70 -22.10 -0.68 20.42
C PRO A 70 -21.04 -1.77 20.41
N THR A 71 -20.75 -2.31 19.23
CA THR A 71 -19.88 -3.48 19.06
C THR A 71 -19.00 -3.32 17.82
N LEU A 72 -17.69 -3.39 18.00
CA LEU A 72 -16.72 -3.50 16.92
C LEU A 72 -16.49 -4.98 16.59
N VAL A 73 -16.78 -5.39 15.37
CA VAL A 73 -16.53 -6.74 14.88
C VAL A 73 -15.26 -6.74 14.04
N VAL A 74 -14.31 -7.63 14.34
CA VAL A 74 -13.03 -7.73 13.63
C VAL A 74 -12.75 -9.18 13.24
N THR A 75 -12.33 -9.42 12.00
CA THR A 75 -12.06 -10.78 11.53
C THR A 75 -10.70 -11.31 12.01
N LYS A 76 -10.67 -12.52 12.58
CA LYS A 76 -9.47 -13.19 13.14
C LYS A 76 -8.44 -13.63 12.12
N SER A 77 -8.83 -13.87 10.87
CA SER A 77 -7.92 -14.32 9.80
C SER A 77 -6.90 -13.26 9.41
N LEU A 78 -7.08 -12.01 9.86
CA LEU A 78 -6.19 -10.90 9.62
C LEU A 78 -4.94 -10.96 10.51
N SER A 79 -3.83 -10.42 9.99
CA SER A 79 -2.62 -10.22 10.79
C SER A 79 -2.89 -9.27 11.97
N PRO A 80 -2.13 -9.34 13.08
CA PRO A 80 -2.32 -8.45 14.23
C PRO A 80 -2.41 -6.96 13.85
N ALA A 81 -1.52 -6.49 12.98
CA ALA A 81 -1.53 -5.11 12.50
C ALA A 81 -2.81 -4.76 11.71
N ARG A 82 -3.31 -5.68 10.85
CA ARG A 82 -4.55 -5.47 10.10
C ARG A 82 -5.77 -5.48 11.02
N ARG A 83 -5.79 -6.35 12.04
CA ARG A 83 -6.84 -6.33 13.07
C ARG A 83 -6.85 -5.02 13.85
N GLY A 84 -5.68 -4.52 14.24
CA GLY A 84 -5.55 -3.23 14.92
C GLY A 84 -6.04 -2.07 14.07
N PHE A 85 -5.65 -2.01 12.79
CA PHE A 85 -6.15 -1.01 11.84
C PHE A 85 -7.67 -1.09 11.69
N THR A 86 -8.22 -2.28 11.46
CA THR A 86 -9.67 -2.49 11.33
C THR A 86 -10.39 -2.05 12.60
N ALA A 87 -9.91 -2.42 13.79
CA ALA A 87 -10.53 -2.00 15.05
C ALA A 87 -10.58 -0.47 15.20
N LEU A 88 -9.51 0.23 14.81
CA LEU A 88 -9.47 1.70 14.82
C LEU A 88 -10.39 2.31 13.75
N HIS A 89 -10.49 1.69 12.58
CA HIS A 89 -11.41 2.11 11.54
C HIS A 89 -12.87 2.03 12.04
N GLU A 90 -13.27 0.89 12.63
CA GLU A 90 -14.62 0.74 13.20
C GLU A 90 -14.86 1.67 14.41
N LEU A 91 -13.82 1.96 15.21
CA LEU A 91 -13.90 2.98 16.26
C LEU A 91 -14.19 4.37 15.66
N GLY A 92 -13.63 4.68 14.49
CA GLY A 92 -13.93 5.91 13.75
C GLY A 92 -15.42 6.02 13.43
N HIS A 93 -16.05 4.94 12.95
CA HIS A 93 -17.49 4.89 12.72
C HIS A 93 -18.29 5.08 14.01
N HIS A 94 -17.89 4.40 15.09
CA HIS A 94 -18.53 4.55 16.39
C HIS A 94 -18.55 6.02 16.86
N LEU A 95 -17.40 6.69 16.81
CA LEU A 95 -17.26 8.08 17.25
C LEU A 95 -18.04 9.04 16.34
N GLN A 96 -18.03 8.83 15.03
CA GLN A 96 -18.80 9.67 14.10
C GLN A 96 -20.32 9.50 14.25
N GLN A 97 -20.78 8.31 14.64
CA GLN A 97 -22.22 8.06 14.90
C GLN A 97 -22.69 8.53 16.27
N THR A 98 -21.80 8.61 17.26
CA THR A 98 -22.16 8.94 18.65
C THR A 98 -21.87 10.39 19.03
N ASP A 99 -20.90 11.04 18.36
CA ASP A 99 -20.65 12.47 18.48
C ASP A 99 -21.44 13.26 17.43
N ILE A 100 -22.37 14.10 17.88
CA ILE A 100 -23.25 14.91 17.03
C ILE A 100 -22.45 15.86 16.13
N GLY A 101 -21.33 16.41 16.62
CA GLY A 101 -20.49 17.33 15.85
C GLY A 101 -19.80 16.62 14.69
N LEU A 102 -19.22 15.45 14.97
CA LEU A 102 -18.58 14.61 13.95
C LEU A 102 -19.59 14.11 12.91
N GLY A 103 -20.73 13.59 13.34
CA GLY A 103 -21.78 13.09 12.44
C GLY A 103 -22.36 14.18 11.54
N ASN A 104 -22.60 15.39 12.08
CA ASN A 104 -23.08 16.52 11.28
C ASN A 104 -22.08 16.95 10.19
N ALA A 105 -20.78 16.83 10.45
CA ALA A 105 -19.75 17.16 9.46
C ALA A 105 -19.83 16.23 8.24
N VAL A 106 -20.07 14.93 8.46
CA VAL A 106 -20.18 13.92 7.39
C VAL A 106 -21.34 14.23 6.43
N PHE A 107 -22.52 14.59 6.95
CA PHE A 107 -23.68 14.94 6.13
C PHE A 107 -23.50 16.21 5.27
N GLY A 108 -22.46 17.01 5.53
CA GLY A 108 -22.14 18.21 4.75
C GLY A 108 -21.53 17.94 3.38
N TYR A 109 -21.08 16.71 3.11
CA TYR A 109 -20.38 16.34 1.88
C TYR A 109 -21.30 15.73 0.83
N SER A 110 -20.92 15.84 -0.45
CA SER A 110 -21.73 15.33 -1.58
C SER A 110 -21.80 13.81 -1.65
N ASP A 111 -20.86 13.12 -1.00
CA ASP A 111 -20.80 11.67 -0.88
C ASP A 111 -20.41 11.32 0.57
N PRO A 112 -21.39 11.34 1.50
CA PRO A 112 -21.14 11.16 2.93
C PRO A 112 -20.49 9.82 3.25
N ASP A 113 -20.95 8.73 2.63
CA ASP A 113 -20.45 7.38 2.86
C ASP A 113 -18.96 7.28 2.48
N GLN A 114 -18.59 7.78 1.29
CA GLN A 114 -17.19 7.81 0.87
C GLN A 114 -16.33 8.67 1.81
N PHE A 115 -16.84 9.83 2.22
CA PHE A 115 -16.12 10.71 3.14
C PHE A 115 -15.91 10.08 4.51
N GLU A 116 -16.93 9.43 5.06
CA GLU A 116 -16.86 8.73 6.35
C GLU A 116 -15.79 7.64 6.34
N GLU A 117 -15.79 6.79 5.31
CA GLU A 117 -14.79 5.74 5.10
C GLU A 117 -13.36 6.30 4.97
N GLU A 118 -13.18 7.35 4.15
CA GLU A 118 -11.88 8.02 3.97
C GLU A 118 -11.40 8.66 5.29
N ALA A 119 -12.30 9.20 6.12
CA ALA A 119 -12.00 9.76 7.43
C ALA A 119 -11.65 8.68 8.47
N CYS A 120 -12.37 7.55 8.49
CA CYS A 120 -12.07 6.39 9.34
C CYS A 120 -10.69 5.79 9.00
N ASP A 121 -10.38 5.64 7.71
CA ASP A 121 -9.07 5.19 7.24
C ASP A 121 -7.95 6.18 7.64
N ALA A 122 -8.20 7.49 7.48
CA ALA A 122 -7.24 8.53 7.86
C ALA A 122 -7.02 8.56 9.38
N PHE A 123 -8.07 8.35 10.18
CA PHE A 123 -8.01 8.24 11.64
C PHE A 123 -7.18 7.02 12.07
N ALA A 124 -7.52 5.83 11.58
CA ALA A 124 -6.79 4.60 11.90
C ALA A 124 -5.31 4.70 11.51
N ALA A 125 -5.02 5.26 10.34
CA ALA A 125 -3.64 5.51 9.90
C ALA A 125 -2.94 6.55 10.79
N GLY A 126 -3.61 7.62 11.18
CA GLY A 126 -3.06 8.70 12.02
C GLY A 126 -2.70 8.25 13.43
N VAL A 127 -3.53 7.40 14.04
CA VAL A 127 -3.26 6.80 15.36
C VAL A 127 -2.02 5.90 15.31
N LEU A 128 -1.95 5.01 14.31
CA LEU A 128 -0.86 4.04 14.18
C LEU A 128 0.45 4.67 13.69
N LEU A 129 0.37 5.66 12.81
CA LEU A 129 1.50 6.33 12.17
C LEU A 129 1.36 7.86 12.33
N PRO A 130 1.62 8.39 13.53
CA PRO A 130 1.45 9.81 13.85
C PRO A 130 2.45 10.67 13.07
N ASP A 131 1.98 11.30 12.00
CA ASP A 131 2.87 11.91 11.02
C ASP A 131 3.82 12.97 11.62
N GLU A 132 3.31 13.85 12.48
CA GLU A 132 4.08 14.92 13.11
C GLU A 132 5.22 14.37 13.99
N GLU A 133 4.92 13.35 14.80
CA GLU A 133 5.89 12.72 15.70
C GLU A 133 6.95 11.93 14.93
N LEU A 134 6.54 11.17 13.91
CA LEU A 134 7.46 10.35 13.11
C LEU A 134 8.32 11.22 12.20
N ARG A 135 7.79 12.33 11.69
CA ARG A 135 8.54 13.26 10.84
C ARG A 135 9.70 13.92 11.59
N ALA A 136 9.58 14.14 12.90
CA ALA A 136 10.68 14.63 13.72
C ALA A 136 11.86 13.64 13.84
N ARG A 137 11.65 12.37 13.46
CA ARG A 137 12.66 11.29 13.53
C ARG A 137 13.46 11.10 12.25
N ILE A 138 13.00 11.69 11.14
CA ILE A 138 13.69 11.57 9.85
C ILE A 138 14.45 12.85 9.50
N GLY A 139 15.48 12.72 8.69
CA GLY A 139 16.23 13.88 8.20
C GLY A 139 15.39 14.77 7.27
N PRO A 140 15.80 16.03 7.06
CA PRO A 140 15.11 16.98 6.17
C PRO A 140 15.07 16.53 4.69
N ARG A 141 15.84 15.50 4.36
CA ARG A 141 15.95 14.89 3.02
C ARG A 141 15.05 13.66 2.85
N GLY A 142 14.15 13.42 3.80
CA GLY A 142 13.24 12.28 3.80
C GLY A 142 13.82 11.07 4.54
N PRO A 143 13.14 9.92 4.44
CA PRO A 143 13.50 8.73 5.21
C PRO A 143 14.66 7.94 4.59
N THR A 144 15.49 7.37 5.46
CA THR A 144 16.40 6.26 5.15
C THR A 144 15.64 4.93 5.19
N ALA A 145 16.22 3.86 4.65
CA ALA A 145 15.63 2.53 4.81
C ALA A 145 15.65 2.05 6.28
N GLN A 146 16.59 2.55 7.09
CA GLN A 146 16.62 2.25 8.52
C GLN A 146 15.45 2.93 9.23
N ASP A 147 15.12 4.17 8.87
CA ASP A 147 14.00 4.90 9.45
C ASP A 147 12.69 4.13 9.27
N VAL A 148 12.50 3.47 8.10
CA VAL A 148 11.30 2.64 7.87
C VAL A 148 11.28 1.41 8.78
N VAL A 149 12.44 0.79 9.01
CA VAL A 149 12.58 -0.36 9.94
C VAL A 149 12.32 0.08 11.38
N ASP A 150 12.84 1.23 11.78
CA ASP A 150 12.66 1.77 13.14
C ASP A 150 11.20 2.19 13.39
N VAL A 151 10.52 2.76 12.40
CA VAL A 151 9.08 3.05 12.47
C VAL A 151 8.29 1.77 12.76
N TYR A 152 8.59 0.68 12.06
CA TYR A 152 7.89 -0.59 12.24
C TYR A 152 8.17 -1.26 13.59
N HIS A 153 9.42 -1.28 14.06
CA HIS A 153 9.78 -2.02 15.27
C HIS A 153 9.67 -1.23 16.57
N VAL A 154 9.85 0.09 16.51
CA VAL A 154 10.05 0.92 17.71
C VAL A 154 8.91 1.89 17.93
N HIS A 155 8.23 2.32 16.86
CA HIS A 155 7.36 3.50 16.93
C HIS A 155 5.90 3.26 16.50
N SER A 156 5.57 2.07 16.00
CA SER A 156 4.24 1.79 15.47
C SER A 156 3.88 0.31 15.60
N SER A 157 2.58 0.02 15.73
CA SER A 157 2.00 -1.31 15.56
C SER A 157 1.44 -1.54 14.13
N ALA A 158 1.70 -0.61 13.21
CA ALA A 158 1.25 -0.68 11.82
C ALA A 158 1.91 -1.82 11.02
N SER A 159 1.32 -2.14 9.86
CA SER A 159 1.91 -3.11 8.95
C SER A 159 3.17 -2.59 8.26
N ARG A 160 4.01 -3.50 7.76
CA ARG A 160 5.19 -3.14 6.95
C ARG A 160 4.79 -2.32 5.71
N GLU A 161 3.68 -2.67 5.08
CA GLU A 161 3.11 -1.95 3.94
C GLU A 161 2.72 -0.52 4.31
N ALA A 162 2.06 -0.32 5.45
CA ALA A 162 1.69 1.01 5.93
C ALA A 162 2.94 1.86 6.22
N CYS A 163 3.98 1.27 6.83
CA CYS A 163 5.27 1.93 7.02
C CYS A 163 5.92 2.32 5.69
N CYS A 164 5.82 1.48 4.65
CA CYS A 164 6.30 1.79 3.31
C CYS A 164 5.53 2.96 2.66
N VAL A 165 4.20 3.00 2.83
CA VAL A 165 3.36 4.11 2.34
C VAL A 165 3.75 5.41 3.02
N TRP A 166 3.88 5.39 4.35
CA TRP A 166 4.33 6.55 5.13
C TRP A 166 5.68 7.06 4.63
N ALA A 167 6.68 6.17 4.51
CA ALA A 167 8.00 6.55 4.03
C ALA A 167 7.98 7.12 2.60
N ALA A 168 7.18 6.55 1.70
CA ALA A 168 7.05 7.03 0.34
C ALA A 168 6.50 8.45 0.27
N ARG A 169 5.48 8.80 1.08
CA ARG A 169 4.90 10.16 1.14
C ARG A 169 5.95 11.21 1.49
N HIS A 170 6.96 10.84 2.29
CA HIS A 170 7.97 11.74 2.86
C HIS A 170 9.29 11.81 2.07
N LEU A 171 9.39 11.07 0.98
CA LEU A 171 10.48 11.25 0.01
C LEU A 171 10.48 12.69 -0.52
N GLN A 172 11.63 13.34 -0.63
CA GLN A 172 11.69 14.72 -1.15
C GLN A 172 11.60 14.79 -2.68
N GLY A 173 12.02 13.72 -3.37
CA GLY A 173 11.97 13.60 -4.82
C GLY A 173 11.12 12.43 -5.31
N ALA A 174 11.13 12.22 -6.63
CA ALA A 174 10.52 11.05 -7.24
C ALA A 174 11.23 9.76 -6.79
N GLY A 175 10.45 8.78 -6.34
CA GLY A 175 11.00 7.54 -5.81
C GLY A 175 9.94 6.51 -5.46
N VAL A 176 10.39 5.39 -4.89
CA VAL A 176 9.54 4.29 -4.47
C VAL A 176 10.13 3.62 -3.25
N VAL A 177 9.26 3.21 -2.33
CA VAL A 177 9.59 2.32 -1.22
C VAL A 177 9.00 0.95 -1.53
N VAL A 178 9.85 -0.07 -1.57
CA VAL A 178 9.49 -1.43 -2.00
C VAL A 178 9.69 -2.38 -0.83
N LEU A 179 8.66 -3.16 -0.53
CA LEU A 179 8.72 -4.29 0.39
C LEU A 179 8.97 -5.57 -0.42
N LEU A 180 10.03 -6.28 -0.10
CA LEU A 180 10.42 -7.52 -0.73
C LEU A 180 10.48 -8.65 0.29
N ASP A 181 10.31 -9.88 -0.18
CA ASP A 181 10.60 -11.05 0.63
C ASP A 181 12.10 -11.42 0.61
N SER A 182 12.43 -12.49 1.31
CA SER A 182 13.80 -13.00 1.45
C SER A 182 14.46 -13.48 0.17
N ALA A 183 13.71 -13.63 -0.93
CA ALA A 183 14.23 -13.97 -2.25
C ALA A 183 14.39 -12.73 -3.16
N GLY A 184 13.99 -11.55 -2.70
CA GLY A 184 14.00 -10.33 -3.52
C GLY A 184 12.78 -10.19 -4.41
N VAL A 185 11.67 -10.87 -4.10
CA VAL A 185 10.40 -10.75 -4.83
C VAL A 185 9.54 -9.66 -4.19
N VAL A 186 8.98 -8.78 -5.02
CA VAL A 186 8.17 -7.64 -4.57
C VAL A 186 6.85 -8.12 -3.97
N ARG A 187 6.60 -7.77 -2.71
CA ARG A 187 5.32 -8.02 -2.02
C ARG A 187 4.41 -6.79 -2.03
N PHE A 188 5.01 -5.61 -1.94
CA PHE A 188 4.31 -4.34 -1.98
C PHE A 188 5.25 -3.22 -2.45
N ALA A 189 4.70 -2.17 -3.07
CA ALA A 189 5.47 -1.01 -3.48
C ALA A 189 4.64 0.27 -3.37
N ALA A 190 5.17 1.27 -2.67
CA ALA A 190 4.58 2.59 -2.49
C ALA A 190 5.38 3.63 -3.28
N PRO A 191 4.86 4.16 -4.40
CA PRO A 191 5.55 5.16 -5.19
C PRO A 191 5.23 6.60 -4.71
N LYS A 192 6.21 7.50 -4.84
CA LYS A 192 6.00 8.95 -4.89
C LYS A 192 6.44 9.45 -6.24
N SER A 193 5.48 9.83 -7.07
CA SER A 193 5.76 10.25 -8.45
C SER A 193 6.74 9.27 -9.11
N PHE A 194 6.44 7.97 -9.11
CA PHE A 194 7.28 6.93 -9.72
C PHE A 194 6.40 5.80 -10.27
N ILE A 195 6.92 4.99 -11.19
CA ILE A 195 6.24 3.78 -11.63
C ILE A 195 6.82 2.63 -10.82
N PRO A 196 6.09 2.06 -9.85
CA PRO A 196 6.66 1.04 -8.98
C PRO A 196 6.89 -0.27 -9.75
N PRO A 197 7.86 -1.12 -9.32
CA PRO A 197 7.93 -2.49 -9.82
C PRO A 197 6.63 -3.22 -9.46
N ALA A 198 6.22 -4.14 -10.33
CA ALA A 198 4.96 -4.83 -10.15
C ALA A 198 5.02 -5.81 -8.97
N LYS A 199 3.88 -6.02 -8.30
CA LYS A 199 3.76 -7.08 -7.30
C LYS A 199 4.11 -8.45 -7.91
N ASP A 200 4.80 -9.25 -7.12
CA ASP A 200 5.35 -10.57 -7.44
C ASP A 200 6.41 -10.56 -8.56
N SER A 201 7.00 -9.40 -8.88
CA SER A 201 8.16 -9.33 -9.77
C SER A 201 9.46 -9.59 -9.00
N ASP A 202 10.43 -10.20 -9.67
CA ASP A 202 11.76 -10.48 -9.13
C ASP A 202 12.69 -9.28 -9.32
N GLN A 203 13.28 -8.79 -8.23
CA GLN A 203 14.27 -7.72 -8.21
C GLN A 203 15.64 -8.20 -7.70
N SER A 204 15.82 -9.50 -7.42
CA SER A 204 17.00 -10.10 -6.81
C SER A 204 18.31 -9.83 -7.55
N ARG A 205 18.23 -9.57 -8.86
CA ARG A 205 19.37 -9.30 -9.74
C ARG A 205 19.70 -7.81 -9.89
N THR A 206 18.94 -6.92 -9.26
CA THR A 206 19.27 -5.48 -9.26
C THR A 206 20.47 -5.22 -8.34
N PRO A 207 21.35 -4.24 -8.65
CA PRO A 207 22.57 -4.00 -7.87
C PRO A 207 22.34 -3.78 -6.37
N LEU A 208 21.22 -3.16 -6.00
CA LEU A 208 20.85 -2.93 -4.60
C LEU A 208 20.39 -4.21 -3.90
N ILE A 209 19.42 -4.91 -4.49
CA ILE A 209 18.79 -6.07 -3.85
C ILE A 209 19.77 -7.23 -3.80
N GLU A 210 20.53 -7.49 -4.85
CA GLU A 210 21.59 -8.50 -4.86
C GLU A 210 22.57 -8.29 -3.70
N ALA A 211 22.99 -7.04 -3.48
CA ALA A 211 23.89 -6.68 -2.39
C ALA A 211 23.25 -6.83 -1.02
N ALA A 212 21.96 -6.51 -0.88
CA ALA A 212 21.23 -6.63 0.38
C ALA A 212 20.97 -8.10 0.75
N LEU A 213 20.71 -8.95 -0.24
CA LEU A 213 20.54 -10.40 -0.06
C LEU A 213 21.84 -11.08 0.40
N ARG A 214 23.00 -10.59 -0.05
CA ARG A 214 24.32 -11.06 0.43
C ARG A 214 24.67 -10.57 1.84
N ASN A 215 24.09 -9.45 2.28
CA ASN A 215 24.42 -8.80 3.56
C ASN A 215 23.18 -8.73 4.47
N ARG A 216 22.73 -9.86 5.00
CA ARG A 216 21.51 -9.95 5.81
C ARG A 216 21.54 -9.11 7.09
N ASP A 217 22.70 -8.93 7.70
CA ASP A 217 22.80 -8.23 8.99
C ASP A 217 22.75 -6.70 8.87
N SER A 218 23.11 -6.14 7.71
CA SER A 218 23.27 -4.68 7.54
C SER A 218 22.49 -4.11 6.35
N GLY A 219 21.96 -4.96 5.48
CA GLY A 219 21.37 -4.56 4.21
C GLY A 219 22.42 -3.98 3.24
N ALA A 220 22.02 -3.03 2.40
CA ALA A 220 22.92 -2.43 1.41
C ALA A 220 22.60 -0.97 1.09
N SER A 221 23.54 -0.30 0.42
CA SER A 221 23.34 1.00 -0.21
C SER A 221 24.05 1.01 -1.57
N ARG A 222 23.41 1.58 -2.58
CA ARG A 222 23.95 1.72 -3.93
C ARG A 222 23.63 3.10 -4.46
N ASP A 223 24.62 3.72 -5.06
CA ASP A 223 24.43 4.98 -5.75
C ASP A 223 23.76 4.81 -7.09
N GLU A 224 23.99 3.65 -7.71
CA GLU A 224 23.50 3.29 -9.03
C GLU A 224 22.77 1.96 -8.95
N THR A 225 21.45 2.05 -8.98
CA THR A 225 20.55 0.91 -9.10
C THR A 225 19.33 1.32 -9.92
N PHE A 226 18.44 0.37 -10.18
CA PHE A 226 17.19 0.57 -10.91
C PHE A 226 16.17 -0.44 -10.43
N VAL A 227 14.92 -0.28 -10.86
CA VAL A 227 13.90 -1.33 -10.77
C VAL A 227 13.72 -2.00 -12.13
N ILE A 228 13.39 -3.28 -12.12
CA ILE A 228 13.06 -4.06 -13.32
C ILE A 228 11.54 -4.11 -13.45
N TYR A 229 11.03 -3.78 -14.62
CA TYR A 229 9.62 -3.92 -14.96
C TYR A 229 9.32 -5.28 -15.60
N ARG A 230 8.05 -5.68 -15.66
CA ARG A 230 7.64 -7.00 -16.17
C ARG A 230 8.04 -7.23 -17.63
N ASN A 231 7.98 -6.19 -18.46
CA ASN A 231 8.48 -6.17 -19.83
C ASN A 231 10.01 -6.33 -19.96
N GLY A 232 10.75 -6.49 -18.85
CA GLY A 232 12.21 -6.63 -18.83
C GLY A 232 12.97 -5.32 -18.94
N THR A 233 12.29 -4.19 -19.16
CA THR A 233 12.93 -2.86 -19.16
C THR A 233 13.25 -2.42 -17.74
N THR A 234 14.16 -1.45 -17.61
CA THR A 234 14.55 -0.89 -16.32
C THR A 234 14.08 0.55 -16.18
N SER A 235 13.91 1.01 -14.95
CA SER A 235 13.81 2.44 -14.68
C SER A 235 15.12 3.17 -15.03
N ASP A 236 15.05 4.51 -15.03
CA ASP A 236 16.24 5.35 -14.88
C ASP A 236 17.07 4.94 -13.65
N THR A 237 18.36 5.28 -13.66
CA THR A 237 19.25 5.06 -12.52
C THR A 237 18.81 5.87 -11.30
N MET A 238 18.85 5.23 -10.13
CA MET A 238 18.42 5.77 -8.85
C MET A 238 19.47 5.49 -7.77
N TYR A 239 19.42 6.29 -6.71
CA TYR A 239 20.04 5.95 -5.43
C TYR A 239 19.13 4.98 -4.70
N GLY A 240 19.73 4.01 -4.01
CA GLY A 240 19.01 2.97 -3.30
C GLY A 240 19.64 2.64 -1.96
N GLN A 241 18.79 2.41 -0.96
CA GLN A 241 19.18 1.84 0.32
C GLN A 241 18.19 0.75 0.69
N ALA A 242 18.68 -0.38 1.22
CA ALA A 242 17.85 -1.49 1.62
C ALA A 242 18.22 -1.96 3.04
N ARG A 243 17.21 -2.29 3.85
CA ARG A 243 17.34 -2.79 5.22
C ARG A 243 16.32 -3.89 5.51
N TRP A 244 16.73 -4.88 6.29
CA TRP A 244 15.85 -5.97 6.68
C TRP A 244 14.97 -5.53 7.83
N PHE A 245 13.67 -5.83 7.74
CA PHE A 245 12.80 -5.80 8.91
C PHE A 245 13.13 -7.00 9.81
N ASP A 246 13.28 -8.18 9.22
CA ASP A 246 13.47 -9.44 9.91
C ASP A 246 14.07 -10.48 8.94
N ALA A 247 14.07 -11.76 9.32
CA ALA A 247 14.63 -12.84 8.49
C ALA A 247 13.92 -13.04 7.13
N ASN A 248 12.70 -12.53 6.96
CA ASN A 248 11.81 -12.81 5.85
C ASN A 248 11.54 -11.59 4.96
N TYR A 249 11.62 -10.37 5.50
CA TYR A 249 11.23 -9.15 4.79
C TYR A 249 12.31 -8.09 4.75
N LEU A 250 12.48 -7.51 3.57
CA LEU A 250 13.43 -6.45 3.22
C LEU A 250 12.66 -5.23 2.72
N VAL A 251 13.03 -4.03 3.19
CA VAL A 251 12.58 -2.77 2.59
C VAL A 251 13.70 -2.18 1.74
N ALA A 252 13.35 -1.66 0.57
CA ALA A 252 14.22 -0.88 -0.30
C ALA A 252 13.62 0.51 -0.54
N VAL A 253 14.36 1.56 -0.17
CA VAL A 253 14.05 2.95 -0.46
C VAL A 253 14.86 3.37 -1.68
N LEU A 254 14.18 3.71 -2.77
CA LEU A 254 14.79 4.18 -4.01
C LEU A 254 14.33 5.60 -4.31
N ALA A 255 15.26 6.51 -4.57
CA ALA A 255 14.93 7.88 -5.00
C ALA A 255 15.90 8.39 -6.07
N ARG A 256 15.41 9.26 -6.95
CA ARG A 256 16.21 9.84 -8.04
C ARG A 256 17.24 10.85 -7.54
N ASP A 257 16.90 11.60 -6.50
CA ASP A 257 17.72 12.66 -5.91
C ASP A 257 17.37 12.87 -4.43
N ASN A 258 18.04 13.84 -3.79
CA ASN A 258 17.76 14.30 -2.43
C ASN A 258 17.69 13.20 -1.37
N VAL A 259 18.51 12.15 -1.48
CA VAL A 259 18.50 11.04 -0.51
C VAL A 259 19.11 11.41 0.84
N ALA A 260 18.52 10.89 1.90
CA ALA A 260 18.90 11.22 3.27
C ALA A 260 20.31 10.76 3.68
N TRP A 261 20.79 9.65 3.10
CA TRP A 261 22.07 9.03 3.44
C TRP A 261 23.30 9.60 2.70
N LYS A 262 23.17 10.65 1.87
CA LYS A 262 24.31 11.29 1.18
C LYS A 262 24.31 12.79 1.32
N SER A 263 25.42 13.41 1.73
CA SER A 263 25.56 14.88 1.84
C SER A 263 25.26 15.62 0.54
N LEU A 264 25.70 15.08 -0.59
CA LEU A 264 25.39 15.58 -1.94
C LEU A 264 24.91 14.42 -2.82
N ALA A 265 23.63 14.45 -3.19
CA ALA A 265 23.04 13.55 -4.17
C ALA A 265 22.81 14.33 -5.47
N LEU A 266 23.66 14.12 -6.47
CA LEU A 266 23.53 14.83 -7.75
C LEU A 266 22.22 14.43 -8.42
N PRO A 267 21.45 15.40 -8.96
CA PRO A 267 20.28 15.14 -9.81
C PRO A 267 20.64 14.16 -10.93
N ARG A 268 19.86 13.09 -11.08
CA ARG A 268 20.00 12.15 -12.19
C ARG A 268 19.37 12.75 -13.46
N PRO A 269 19.75 12.33 -14.69
CA PRO A 269 19.12 12.81 -15.91
C PRO A 269 17.59 12.73 -15.81
N HIS A 270 16.88 13.78 -16.25
CA HIS A 270 15.41 13.91 -16.13
C HIS A 270 14.83 14.01 -14.71
N SER A 271 15.64 14.20 -13.65
CA SER A 271 15.12 14.45 -12.29
C SER A 271 14.71 15.91 -12.06
N GLY A 272 15.15 16.84 -12.93
CA GLY A 272 14.88 18.28 -12.84
C GLY A 272 13.61 18.78 -13.54
N ASN A 273 12.83 17.92 -14.21
CA ASN A 273 11.62 18.36 -14.91
C ASN A 273 10.37 17.66 -14.32
N PRO A 274 9.68 18.28 -13.36
CA PRO A 274 8.30 17.92 -13.05
C PRO A 274 7.48 18.10 -14.34
N GLY A 275 7.07 16.99 -14.97
CA GLY A 275 6.24 17.02 -16.18
C GLY A 275 6.88 16.45 -17.46
N SER A 276 8.11 15.92 -17.43
CA SER A 276 8.57 15.12 -18.57
C SER A 276 7.68 13.88 -18.75
N PRO A 277 7.14 13.65 -19.97
CA PRO A 277 6.29 12.51 -20.23
C PRO A 277 7.06 11.22 -19.93
N ARG A 278 6.49 10.40 -19.05
CA ARG A 278 7.08 9.11 -18.69
C ARG A 278 6.66 8.13 -19.75
N TRP A 279 7.61 7.52 -20.42
CA TRP A 279 7.34 6.57 -21.47
C TRP A 279 7.23 5.16 -20.88
N TRP A 280 6.29 4.39 -21.40
CA TRP A 280 6.07 2.99 -21.07
C TRP A 280 5.81 2.21 -22.35
N THR A 281 6.32 0.98 -22.43
CA THR A 281 6.07 0.09 -23.57
C THR A 281 5.03 -0.95 -23.17
N CYS A 282 3.95 -1.02 -23.93
CA CYS A 282 2.85 -1.94 -23.66
C CYS A 282 3.28 -3.39 -23.89
N GLU A 283 3.13 -4.26 -22.89
CA GLU A 283 3.47 -5.69 -23.01
C GLU A 283 2.54 -6.48 -23.95
N THR A 284 1.39 -5.91 -24.34
CA THR A 284 0.40 -6.58 -25.19
C THR A 284 0.51 -6.17 -26.65
N CYS A 285 0.81 -4.89 -26.92
CA CYS A 285 0.87 -4.36 -28.29
C CYS A 285 2.24 -3.78 -28.66
N ASP A 286 3.21 -3.80 -27.76
CA ASP A 286 4.58 -3.29 -27.93
C ASP A 286 4.70 -1.79 -28.25
N ASP A 287 3.58 -1.06 -28.20
CA ASP A 287 3.57 0.39 -28.40
C ASP A 287 4.18 1.13 -27.21
N SER A 288 5.05 2.09 -27.49
CA SER A 288 5.58 3.02 -26.50
C SER A 288 4.67 4.25 -26.39
N PHE A 289 4.23 4.57 -25.19
CA PHE A 289 3.28 5.65 -24.91
C PHE A 289 3.67 6.44 -23.67
N SER A 290 3.22 7.70 -23.59
CA SER A 290 3.34 8.50 -22.37
C SER A 290 2.30 8.07 -21.35
N VAL A 291 2.72 7.77 -20.12
CA VAL A 291 1.85 7.39 -19.01
C VAL A 291 0.97 8.56 -18.60
N ALA A 292 -0.28 8.54 -19.06
CA ALA A 292 -1.33 9.48 -18.66
C ALA A 292 -2.28 8.84 -17.65
N GLU A 293 -2.75 7.62 -17.93
CA GLU A 293 -3.73 6.91 -17.12
C GLU A 293 -3.16 5.61 -16.54
N ARG A 294 -3.72 5.19 -15.39
CA ARG A 294 -3.39 3.93 -14.72
C ARG A 294 -4.65 3.11 -14.50
N CYS A 295 -4.52 1.81 -14.66
CA CYS A 295 -5.61 0.89 -14.40
C CYS A 295 -5.99 0.89 -12.91
N SER A 296 -7.26 1.13 -12.59
CA SER A 296 -7.77 1.11 -11.21
C SER A 296 -7.61 -0.25 -10.51
N ARG A 297 -7.56 -1.34 -11.29
CA ARG A 297 -7.48 -2.71 -10.77
C ARG A 297 -6.06 -3.19 -10.49
N CYS A 298 -5.10 -2.92 -11.40
CA CYS A 298 -3.72 -3.38 -11.24
C CYS A 298 -2.71 -2.27 -10.93
N GLY A 299 -3.09 -1.00 -11.05
CA GLY A 299 -2.21 0.16 -10.80
C GLY A 299 -1.17 0.43 -11.89
N GLU A 300 -1.09 -0.41 -12.92
CA GLU A 300 -0.14 -0.27 -14.04
C GLU A 300 -0.62 0.75 -15.08
N PRO A 301 0.32 1.40 -15.81
CA PRO A 301 -0.03 2.30 -16.91
C PRO A 301 -0.95 1.64 -17.95
N GLN A 302 -1.98 2.37 -18.35
CA GLN A 302 -2.87 1.96 -19.42
C GLN A 302 -2.36 2.55 -20.74
N CYS A 303 -2.12 1.70 -21.73
CA CYS A 303 -1.71 2.17 -23.05
C CYS A 303 -2.88 2.85 -23.78
N THR A 304 -2.60 3.57 -24.86
CA THR A 304 -3.61 4.23 -25.69
C THR A 304 -4.67 3.26 -26.24
N ASN A 305 -4.32 1.98 -26.39
CA ASN A 305 -5.23 0.91 -26.82
C ASN A 305 -6.00 0.26 -25.64
N GLY A 306 -5.86 0.78 -24.42
CA GLY A 306 -6.56 0.31 -23.22
C GLY A 306 -5.94 -0.91 -22.54
N HIS A 307 -4.80 -1.42 -23.02
CA HIS A 307 -4.11 -2.54 -22.39
C HIS A 307 -3.37 -2.09 -21.12
N CYS A 308 -3.34 -2.97 -20.13
CA CYS A 308 -2.58 -2.82 -18.89
C CYS A 308 -2.12 -4.21 -18.41
N GLY A 309 -1.46 -4.30 -17.25
CA GLY A 309 -1.03 -5.58 -16.68
C GLY A 309 -2.11 -6.63 -16.48
N CYS A 310 -3.38 -6.22 -16.34
CA CYS A 310 -4.50 -7.18 -16.33
C CYS A 310 -4.65 -7.91 -17.66
N HIS A 311 -4.43 -7.25 -18.79
CA HIS A 311 -4.47 -7.87 -20.12
C HIS A 311 -3.31 -8.83 -20.31
N ALA A 312 -2.09 -8.44 -19.93
CA ALA A 312 -0.92 -9.32 -19.97
C ALA A 312 -1.14 -10.59 -19.10
N LYS A 313 -1.66 -10.43 -17.87
CA LYS A 313 -2.00 -11.57 -16.99
C LYS A 313 -3.10 -12.46 -17.55
N ARG A 314 -4.06 -11.91 -18.29
CA ARG A 314 -5.11 -12.70 -18.94
C ARG A 314 -4.54 -13.45 -20.14
N ALA A 315 -3.78 -12.77 -20.99
CA ALA A 315 -3.13 -13.36 -22.16
C ALA A 315 -2.15 -14.49 -21.78
N ALA A 316 -1.41 -14.35 -20.68
CA ALA A 316 -0.53 -15.39 -20.16
C ALA A 316 -1.26 -16.68 -19.73
N LYS A 317 -2.57 -16.60 -19.49
CA LYS A 317 -3.41 -17.76 -19.18
C LYS A 317 -4.08 -18.34 -20.42
N ASP A 318 -4.06 -17.66 -21.57
CA ASP A 318 -4.69 -18.16 -22.78
C ASP A 318 -3.98 -19.42 -23.28
N LYS A 319 -4.77 -20.37 -23.78
CA LYS A 319 -4.30 -21.66 -24.29
C LYS A 319 -4.39 -21.67 -25.81
N THR A 320 -3.38 -22.23 -26.46
CA THR A 320 -3.43 -22.48 -27.91
C THR A 320 -4.11 -23.81 -28.19
N CYS A 321 -5.19 -23.80 -28.98
CA CYS A 321 -5.83 -25.03 -29.40
C CYS A 321 -4.99 -25.71 -30.50
N PRO A 322 -4.59 -27.00 -30.35
CA PRO A 322 -3.75 -27.68 -31.34
C PRO A 322 -4.51 -27.99 -32.65
N ARG A 323 -5.85 -27.93 -32.67
CA ARG A 323 -6.66 -28.26 -33.85
C ARG A 323 -6.93 -27.06 -34.76
N CYS A 324 -7.25 -25.91 -34.18
CA CYS A 324 -7.52 -24.68 -34.94
C CYS A 324 -6.41 -23.64 -34.85
N SER A 325 -5.37 -23.89 -34.05
CA SER A 325 -4.22 -23.00 -33.83
C SER A 325 -4.55 -21.62 -33.29
N PHE A 326 -5.79 -21.37 -32.84
CA PHE A 326 -6.17 -20.12 -32.18
C PHE A 326 -5.74 -20.10 -30.71
N VAL A 327 -5.26 -18.94 -30.28
CA VAL A 327 -5.03 -18.62 -28.86
C VAL A 327 -6.35 -18.19 -28.25
N LEU A 328 -6.86 -18.96 -27.30
CA LEU A 328 -8.20 -18.81 -26.74
C LEU A 328 -8.15 -18.82 -25.20
N HIS A 329 -9.09 -18.11 -24.59
CA HIS A 329 -9.23 -18.08 -23.14
C HIS A 329 -9.51 -19.48 -22.55
N PRO A 330 -8.99 -19.86 -21.36
CA PRO A 330 -9.17 -21.20 -20.78
C PRO A 330 -10.62 -21.67 -20.66
N SER A 331 -11.57 -20.74 -20.50
CA SER A 331 -13.00 -21.07 -20.44
C SER A 331 -13.57 -21.63 -21.75
N ARG A 332 -12.83 -21.54 -22.86
CA ARG A 332 -13.15 -22.18 -24.15
C ARG A 332 -12.70 -23.63 -24.21
N PHE A 333 -12.09 -24.16 -23.15
CA PHE A 333 -11.66 -25.54 -23.04
C PHE A 333 -12.44 -26.19 -21.89
N ASP A 334 -12.82 -27.45 -22.07
CA ASP A 334 -13.34 -28.24 -20.96
C ASP A 334 -12.22 -28.63 -19.99
N GLU A 335 -12.60 -28.96 -18.76
CA GLU A 335 -11.64 -29.30 -17.71
C GLU A 335 -10.81 -30.52 -18.13
N GLY A 336 -9.49 -30.35 -18.21
CA GLY A 336 -8.55 -31.36 -18.70
C GLY A 336 -8.42 -31.48 -20.23
N SER A 337 -9.16 -30.70 -21.03
CA SER A 337 -9.04 -30.70 -22.49
C SER A 337 -7.98 -29.72 -23.00
N GLU A 338 -7.20 -30.17 -23.99
CA GLU A 338 -6.29 -29.31 -24.78
C GLU A 338 -6.96 -28.78 -26.06
N VAL A 339 -8.13 -29.30 -26.43
CA VAL A 339 -8.89 -28.88 -27.62
C VAL A 339 -10.04 -27.97 -27.21
N CYS A 340 -10.22 -26.84 -27.90
CA CYS A 340 -11.28 -25.89 -27.59
C CYS A 340 -12.66 -26.46 -27.95
N ARG A 341 -13.71 -26.03 -27.24
CA ARG A 341 -15.11 -26.48 -27.40
C ARG A 341 -15.65 -26.33 -28.82
N ASP A 342 -15.17 -25.36 -29.57
CA ASP A 342 -15.58 -25.12 -30.96
C ASP A 342 -14.92 -26.13 -31.95
N CYS A 343 -13.99 -26.94 -31.45
CA CYS A 343 -13.21 -27.94 -32.20
C CYS A 343 -13.34 -29.36 -31.65
N VAL A 344 -14.19 -29.56 -30.62
CA VAL A 344 -14.54 -30.89 -30.11
C VAL A 344 -15.47 -31.57 -31.09
#